data_AF-A0A6P4Z9S1-F1
#
_entry.id   AF-A0A6P4Z9S1-F1
#
_cell.length_a   1.000
_cell.length_b   1.000
_cell.length_c   1.000
_cell.angle_alpha   90.00
_cell.angle_beta   90.00
_cell.angle_gamma   90.00
#
_symmetry.space_group_name_H-M   'P 1'
#
loop_
_entity.id
_entity.type
_entity.pdbx_description
1 polymer ?
#
loop_
_entity_poly.entity_id
_entity_poly.type
_entity_poly.pdbx_seq_one_letter_code
_entity_poly.pdbx_strand_id
1 'polypeptide(L)'
;MLKSEKRFVITAATAATAFGVFTGVVGLVGFAMDRYESAQTTAQLNEIQAQIRELDRKIDGLTQRVSDLQLGQQYLQQVILYGRDELRLRNVLDTLASIQASDGQYVGSDLQGWADSVLSHDSDGIRNVLFNLLDMVKPHSSLFGGKSLFEIYRQRLNKNTGALEKDMVKMRLKVAQVYGLIGSGYSAWATALRIKGRQADIPAVVREGKAKLNDVKQSLQKYVNYGNRDRTN
;
A
#
# COMPACT_ATOMS: atom_id res chain seq x y z
N MET A 1 -43.59 -16.08 2.67
CA MET A 1 -42.53 -15.86 3.69
C MET A 1 -41.23 -16.57 3.27
N LEU A 2 -40.49 -16.04 2.29
CA LEU A 2 -39.23 -16.67 1.81
C LEU A 2 -38.31 -15.66 1.09
N LYS A 3 -38.26 -14.41 1.57
CA LYS A 3 -37.45 -13.33 0.97
C LYS A 3 -36.57 -12.54 1.96
N SER A 4 -36.64 -12.81 3.26
CA SER A 4 -35.84 -12.12 4.28
C SER A 4 -34.51 -12.83 4.62
N GLU A 5 -34.33 -14.11 4.29
CA GLU A 5 -33.12 -14.88 4.64
C GLU A 5 -31.89 -14.63 3.77
N LYS A 6 -32.04 -13.97 2.61
CA LYS A 6 -30.89 -13.68 1.71
C LYS A 6 -30.17 -12.36 1.97
N ARG A 7 -30.57 -11.58 3.00
CA ARG A 7 -29.99 -10.25 3.26
C ARG A 7 -29.12 -10.14 4.52
N PHE A 8 -28.91 -11.22 5.25
CA PHE A 8 -28.25 -11.15 6.56
C PHE A 8 -27.17 -12.21 6.77
N VAL A 9 -26.26 -12.38 5.81
CA VAL A 9 -25.05 -13.18 6.05
C VAL A 9 -23.87 -12.58 5.28
N ILE A 10 -23.31 -11.51 5.83
CA ILE A 10 -21.86 -11.32 5.79
C ILE A 10 -21.40 -11.48 7.24
N THR A 11 -21.06 -12.71 7.58
CA THR A 11 -20.72 -13.17 8.93
C THR A 11 -19.49 -12.46 9.49
N ALA A 12 -19.31 -12.49 10.82
CA ALA A 12 -18.07 -12.11 11.51
C ALA A 12 -16.80 -12.66 10.84
N ALA A 13 -16.93 -13.82 10.18
CA ALA A 13 -15.92 -14.42 9.31
C ALA A 13 -15.39 -13.45 8.23
N THR A 14 -16.24 -12.72 7.51
CA THR A 14 -15.81 -11.83 6.42
C THR A 14 -15.07 -10.60 6.95
N ALA A 15 -15.54 -10.05 8.08
CA ALA A 15 -14.85 -8.96 8.78
C ALA A 15 -13.48 -9.42 9.32
N ALA A 16 -13.41 -10.62 9.88
CA ALA A 16 -12.17 -11.25 10.32
C ALA A 16 -11.20 -11.50 9.15
N THR A 17 -11.68 -11.97 8.00
CA THR A 17 -10.88 -12.13 6.78
C THR A 17 -10.28 -10.80 6.33
N ALA A 18 -11.08 -9.73 6.26
CA ALA A 18 -10.58 -8.40 5.86
C ALA A 18 -9.56 -7.82 6.85
N PHE A 19 -9.72 -8.10 8.16
CA PHE A 19 -8.73 -7.72 9.17
C PHE A 19 -7.43 -8.51 9.01
N GLY A 20 -7.53 -9.83 8.77
CA GLY A 20 -6.40 -10.70 8.48
C GLY A 20 -5.62 -10.30 7.23
N VAL A 21 -6.29 -9.73 6.22
CA VAL A 21 -5.63 -9.18 5.03
C VAL A 21 -4.75 -7.97 5.39
N PHE A 22 -5.26 -7.04 6.19
CA PHE A 22 -4.48 -5.87 6.62
C PHE A 22 -3.26 -6.27 7.48
N THR A 23 -3.46 -7.14 8.49
CA THR A 23 -2.35 -7.61 9.33
C THR A 23 -1.31 -8.38 8.52
N GLY A 24 -1.76 -9.18 7.55
CA GLY A 24 -0.88 -9.88 6.61
C GLY A 24 -0.01 -8.92 5.80
N VAL A 25 -0.58 -7.87 5.20
CA VAL A 25 0.20 -6.87 4.46
C VAL A 25 1.18 -6.11 5.35
N VAL A 26 0.76 -5.71 6.56
CA VAL A 26 1.64 -5.05 7.54
C VAL A 26 2.82 -5.94 7.90
N GLY A 27 2.60 -7.24 8.10
CA GLY A 27 3.65 -8.22 8.40
C GLY A 27 4.70 -8.34 7.29
N LEU A 28 4.25 -8.48 6.03
CA LEU A 28 5.16 -8.59 4.88
C LEU A 28 6.05 -7.34 4.73
N VAL A 29 5.44 -6.16 4.79
CA VAL A 29 6.17 -4.89 4.68
C VAL A 29 7.14 -4.72 5.85
N GLY A 30 6.70 -5.00 7.08
CA GLY A 30 7.55 -4.90 8.27
C GLY A 30 8.78 -5.79 8.17
N PHE A 31 8.58 -7.06 7.79
CA PHE A 31 9.68 -8.00 7.60
C PHE A 31 10.68 -7.50 6.56
N ALA A 32 10.20 -7.09 5.38
CA ALA A 32 11.10 -6.61 4.32
C ALA A 32 11.94 -5.42 4.80
N MET A 33 11.30 -4.44 5.44
CA MET A 33 11.96 -3.25 5.98
C MET A 33 13.00 -3.58 7.06
N ASP A 34 12.75 -4.56 7.92
CA ASP A 34 13.70 -4.97 8.95
C ASP A 34 14.95 -5.66 8.38
N ARG A 35 14.83 -6.33 7.23
CA ARG A 35 15.94 -7.06 6.61
C ARG A 35 16.79 -6.20 5.67
N TYR A 36 16.28 -5.10 5.13
CA TYR A 36 17.04 -4.27 4.18
C TYR A 36 18.35 -3.69 4.72
N GLU A 37 18.42 -3.36 6.01
CA GLU A 37 19.62 -2.83 6.66
C GLU A 37 20.72 -3.88 6.85
N SER A 38 20.34 -5.14 7.09
CA SER A 38 21.26 -6.22 7.47
C SER A 38 21.53 -7.24 6.37
N ALA A 39 20.75 -7.22 5.28
CA ALA A 39 20.94 -8.16 4.18
C ALA A 39 22.29 -7.92 3.50
N GLN A 40 23.15 -8.94 3.47
CA GLN A 40 24.45 -8.93 2.79
C GLN A 40 24.63 -10.19 1.93
N THR A 41 23.89 -11.26 2.21
CA THR A 41 24.00 -12.53 1.50
C THR A 41 22.88 -12.72 0.48
N THR A 42 23.12 -13.58 -0.53
CA THR A 42 22.10 -14.00 -1.51
C THR A 42 20.86 -14.56 -0.83
N ALA A 43 21.01 -15.35 0.24
CA ALA A 43 19.89 -15.93 0.97
C ALA A 43 18.99 -14.86 1.61
N GLN A 44 19.59 -13.86 2.26
CA GLN A 44 18.84 -12.75 2.87
C GLN A 44 18.14 -11.88 1.82
N LEU A 45 18.80 -11.63 0.69
CA LEU A 45 18.18 -10.92 -0.44
C LEU A 45 17.00 -11.71 -1.03
N ASN A 46 17.14 -13.03 -1.16
CA ASN A 46 16.06 -13.89 -1.65
C ASN A 46 14.89 -13.96 -0.66
N GLU A 47 15.14 -13.91 0.65
CA GLU A 47 14.07 -13.79 1.66
C GLU A 47 13.27 -12.49 1.47
N ILE A 48 13.96 -11.35 1.30
CA ILE A 48 13.31 -10.07 1.01
C ILE A 48 12.47 -10.21 -0.26
N GLN A 49 13.04 -10.75 -1.34
CA GLN A 49 12.33 -10.91 -2.61
C GLN A 49 11.11 -11.83 -2.52
N ALA A 50 11.18 -12.90 -1.71
CA ALA A 50 10.03 -13.77 -1.47
C ALA A 50 8.87 -13.00 -0.82
N GLN A 51 9.16 -12.13 0.16
CA GLN A 51 8.14 -11.30 0.80
C GLN A 51 7.58 -10.25 -0.15
N ILE A 52 8.42 -9.66 -1.01
CA ILE A 52 7.95 -8.71 -2.03
C ILE A 52 7.03 -9.40 -3.04
N ARG A 53 7.35 -10.61 -3.51
CA ARG A 53 6.48 -11.38 -4.41
C ARG A 53 5.14 -11.73 -3.76
N GLU A 54 5.14 -12.03 -2.46
CA GLU A 54 3.88 -12.24 -1.75
C GLU A 54 3.08 -10.93 -1.61
N LEU A 55 3.77 -9.81 -1.33
CA LEU A 55 3.17 -8.50 -1.23
C LEU A 55 2.53 -8.06 -2.55
N ASP A 56 3.24 -8.25 -3.66
CA ASP A 56 2.77 -7.99 -5.02
C ASP A 56 1.45 -8.73 -5.32
N ARG A 57 1.43 -10.06 -5.17
CA ARG A 57 0.20 -10.86 -5.35
C ARG A 57 -0.95 -10.38 -4.47
N LYS A 58 -0.68 -9.98 -3.22
CA LYS A 58 -1.71 -9.45 -2.31
C LYS A 58 -2.21 -8.09 -2.77
N ILE A 59 -1.33 -7.19 -3.20
CA ILE A 59 -1.69 -5.86 -3.71
C ILE A 59 -2.49 -5.98 -5.00
N ASP A 60 -2.15 -6.87 -5.91
CA ASP A 60 -2.93 -7.11 -7.12
C ASP A 60 -4.32 -7.64 -6.82
N GLY A 61 -4.43 -8.65 -5.94
CA GLY A 61 -5.73 -9.16 -5.49
C GLY A 61 -6.56 -8.11 -4.75
N LEU A 62 -5.92 -7.21 -4.01
CA LEU A 62 -6.57 -6.07 -3.35
C LEU A 62 -7.05 -5.04 -4.37
N THR A 63 -6.22 -4.70 -5.34
CA THR A 63 -6.51 -3.71 -6.39
C THR A 63 -7.73 -4.14 -7.18
N GLN A 64 -7.78 -5.38 -7.66
CA GLN A 64 -8.96 -5.93 -8.34
C GLN A 64 -10.25 -5.79 -7.53
N ARG A 65 -10.18 -5.94 -6.20
CA ARG A 65 -11.35 -5.84 -5.31
C ARG A 65 -11.78 -4.41 -5.01
N VAL A 66 -10.89 -3.42 -5.17
CA VAL A 66 -11.18 -2.01 -4.87
C VAL A 66 -11.35 -1.13 -6.10
N SER A 67 -10.88 -1.54 -7.28
CA SER A 67 -10.94 -0.78 -8.54
C SER A 67 -12.36 -0.56 -9.07
N ASP A 68 -13.36 -1.29 -8.56
CA ASP A 68 -14.77 -1.11 -8.92
C ASP A 68 -15.37 0.25 -8.48
N LEU A 69 -14.62 1.10 -7.75
CA LEU A 69 -15.13 2.30 -7.11
C LEU A 69 -14.62 3.58 -7.79
N GLN A 70 -15.45 4.15 -8.67
CA GLN A 70 -15.08 5.35 -9.41
C GLN A 70 -14.98 6.61 -8.53
N LEU A 71 -13.78 7.16 -8.61
CA LEU A 71 -13.30 8.53 -8.49
C LEU A 71 -14.21 9.78 -8.80
N GLY A 72 -15.55 9.83 -8.64
CA GLY A 72 -16.46 10.98 -8.92
C GLY A 72 -15.91 12.43 -9.11
N GLN A 73 -16.43 13.14 -10.11
CA GLN A 73 -15.84 14.31 -10.82
C GLN A 73 -15.35 15.51 -9.98
N GLN A 74 -15.93 15.80 -8.81
CA GLN A 74 -15.53 16.96 -7.98
C GLN A 74 -14.10 16.88 -7.42
N TYR A 75 -13.43 15.73 -7.57
CA TYR A 75 -12.02 15.51 -7.18
C TYR A 75 -11.14 15.08 -8.37
N LEU A 76 -11.56 15.36 -9.61
CA LEU A 76 -10.97 14.78 -10.81
C LEU A 76 -9.45 14.92 -10.87
N GLN A 77 -8.90 16.10 -10.57
CA GLN A 77 -7.44 16.32 -10.60
C GLN A 77 -6.70 15.48 -9.56
N GLN A 78 -7.20 15.38 -8.33
CA GLN A 78 -6.56 14.61 -7.26
C GLN A 78 -6.75 13.10 -7.45
N VAL A 79 -7.84 12.71 -8.10
CA VAL A 79 -8.09 11.33 -8.54
C VAL A 79 -7.16 10.91 -9.65
N ILE A 80 -6.90 11.81 -10.61
CA ILE A 80 -5.90 11.59 -11.67
C ILE A 80 -4.52 11.45 -11.04
N LEU A 81 -4.16 12.35 -10.10
CA LEU A 81 -2.89 12.28 -9.38
C LEU A 81 -2.76 10.95 -8.62
N TYR A 82 -3.80 10.55 -7.88
CA TYR A 82 -3.82 9.28 -7.16
C TYR A 82 -3.70 8.08 -8.10
N GLY A 83 -4.48 8.05 -9.18
CA GLY A 83 -4.46 6.95 -10.15
C GLY A 83 -3.12 6.80 -10.86
N ARG A 84 -2.47 7.93 -11.20
CA ARG A 84 -1.11 7.95 -11.74
C ARG A 84 -0.10 7.38 -10.75
N ASP A 85 -0.12 7.86 -9.51
CA ASP A 85 0.84 7.47 -8.48
C ASP A 85 0.63 6.02 -8.02
N GLU A 86 -0.62 5.55 -7.94
CA GLU A 86 -0.98 4.14 -7.73
C GLU A 86 -0.45 3.25 -8.86
N LEU A 87 -0.71 3.61 -10.12
CA LEU A 87 -0.21 2.86 -11.27
C LEU A 87 1.32 2.81 -11.29
N ARG A 88 1.98 3.93 -11.00
CA ARG A 88 3.44 3.98 -10.91
C ARG A 88 3.98 3.03 -9.84
N LEU A 89 3.41 3.05 -8.62
CA LEU A 89 3.82 2.14 -7.55
C LEU A 89 3.60 0.68 -7.90
N ARG A 90 2.49 0.35 -8.56
CA ARG A 90 2.22 -1.02 -9.02
C ARG A 90 3.23 -1.47 -10.06
N ASN A 91 3.54 -0.65 -11.06
CA ASN A 91 4.56 -1.00 -12.06
C ASN A 91 5.96 -1.16 -11.44
N VAL A 92 6.30 -0.31 -10.46
CA VAL A 92 7.56 -0.43 -9.71
C VAL A 92 7.60 -1.73 -8.90
N LEU A 93 6.51 -2.08 -8.24
CA LEU A 93 6.39 -3.30 -7.44
C LEU A 93 6.44 -4.56 -8.31
N ASP A 94 5.74 -4.58 -9.44
CA ASP A 94 5.78 -5.69 -10.40
C ASP A 94 7.21 -5.96 -10.87
N THR A 95 7.93 -4.90 -11.26
CA THR A 95 9.34 -5.04 -11.63
C THR A 95 10.17 -5.50 -10.44
N LEU A 96 9.99 -4.91 -9.25
CA LEU A 96 10.71 -5.29 -8.04
C LEU A 96 10.52 -6.77 -7.69
N ALA A 97 9.30 -7.29 -7.80
CA ALA A 97 8.96 -8.69 -7.51
C ALA A 97 9.60 -9.68 -8.49
N SER A 98 9.89 -9.25 -9.72
CA SER A 98 10.59 -10.04 -10.72
C SER A 98 12.10 -10.15 -10.48
N ILE A 99 12.69 -9.26 -9.68
CA ILE A 99 14.14 -9.24 -9.41
C ILE A 99 14.56 -10.51 -8.65
N GLN A 100 15.73 -11.02 -9.01
CA GLN A 100 16.37 -12.16 -8.35
C GLN A 100 17.67 -11.73 -7.68
N ALA A 101 18.17 -12.52 -6.73
CA ALA A 101 19.48 -12.31 -6.16
C ALA A 101 20.43 -13.48 -6.49
N SER A 102 21.66 -13.15 -6.88
CA SER A 102 22.77 -14.07 -7.12
C SER A 102 24.06 -13.42 -6.61
N ASP A 103 24.97 -14.21 -6.04
CA ASP A 103 26.29 -13.75 -5.57
C ASP A 103 26.27 -12.46 -4.72
N GLY A 104 25.29 -12.33 -3.83
CA GLY A 104 25.11 -11.19 -2.94
C GLY A 104 24.58 -9.92 -3.62
N GLN A 105 24.21 -10.00 -4.90
CA GLN A 105 23.74 -8.89 -5.71
C GLN A 105 22.38 -9.18 -6.34
N TYR A 106 21.68 -8.12 -6.76
CA TYR A 106 20.46 -8.27 -7.54
C TYR A 106 20.79 -8.45 -9.02
N VAL A 107 20.09 -9.38 -9.68
CA VAL A 107 20.26 -9.74 -11.08
C VAL A 107 18.93 -9.70 -11.82
N GLY A 108 18.96 -9.30 -13.09
CA GLY A 108 17.77 -9.10 -13.92
C GLY A 108 18.05 -8.25 -15.16
N SER A 109 17.07 -8.16 -16.06
CA SER A 109 17.13 -7.27 -17.23
C SER A 109 16.93 -5.81 -16.84
N ASP A 110 17.78 -4.92 -17.37
CA ASP A 110 17.71 -3.47 -17.20
C ASP A 110 17.54 -2.95 -15.75
N LEU A 111 18.22 -3.59 -14.80
CA LEU A 111 18.16 -3.18 -13.39
C LEU A 111 18.67 -1.76 -13.15
N GLN A 112 19.66 -1.32 -13.94
CA GLN A 112 20.22 0.02 -13.81
C GLN A 112 19.22 1.08 -14.27
N GLY A 113 18.58 0.91 -15.43
CA GLY A 113 17.55 1.83 -15.91
C GLY A 113 16.33 1.87 -14.99
N TRP A 114 15.91 0.72 -14.47
CA TRP A 114 14.86 0.66 -13.45
C TRP A 114 15.27 1.42 -12.17
N ALA A 115 16.48 1.21 -11.66
CA ALA A 115 16.96 1.87 -10.45
C ALA A 115 17.08 3.39 -10.64
N ASP A 116 17.53 3.84 -11.81
CA ASP A 116 17.58 5.27 -12.16
C ASP A 116 16.19 5.88 -12.22
N SER A 117 15.21 5.17 -12.79
CA SER A 117 13.81 5.58 -12.81
C SER A 117 13.20 5.67 -11.40
N VAL A 118 13.51 4.72 -10.51
CA VAL A 118 13.06 4.74 -9.12
C VAL A 118 13.67 5.91 -8.36
N LEU A 119 14.96 6.17 -8.54
CA LEU A 119 15.71 7.20 -7.83
C LEU A 119 15.65 8.59 -8.47
N SER A 120 14.96 8.75 -9.60
CA SER A 120 14.82 10.03 -10.29
C SER A 120 14.30 11.12 -9.35
N HIS A 121 14.73 12.36 -9.60
CA HIS A 121 14.23 13.55 -8.92
C HIS A 121 12.97 14.14 -9.58
N ASP A 122 12.58 13.62 -10.74
CA ASP A 122 11.39 14.03 -11.47
C ASP A 122 10.10 13.60 -10.76
N SER A 123 8.94 14.06 -11.25
CA SER A 123 7.63 13.75 -10.67
C SER A 123 7.35 12.25 -10.50
N ASP A 124 8.01 11.41 -11.31
CA ASP A 124 7.78 9.97 -11.38
C ASP A 124 8.77 9.16 -10.51
N GLY A 125 9.73 9.85 -9.90
CA GLY A 125 10.64 9.28 -8.91
C GLY A 125 9.90 8.84 -7.65
N ILE A 126 10.34 7.74 -7.05
CA ILE A 126 9.58 7.07 -5.98
C ILE A 126 9.35 7.96 -4.77
N ARG A 127 10.29 8.87 -4.47
CA ARG A 127 10.18 9.83 -3.38
C ARG A 127 8.99 10.79 -3.57
N ASN A 128 8.81 11.31 -4.77
CA ASN A 128 7.71 12.24 -5.08
C ASN A 128 6.37 11.51 -5.09
N VAL A 129 6.34 10.30 -5.65
CA VAL A 129 5.16 9.42 -5.64
C VAL A 129 4.75 9.06 -4.20
N LEU A 130 5.71 8.69 -3.35
CA LEU A 130 5.47 8.43 -1.92
C LEU A 130 4.98 9.68 -1.19
N PHE A 131 5.59 10.84 -1.46
CA PHE A 131 5.18 12.11 -0.87
C PHE A 131 3.72 12.43 -1.19
N ASN A 132 3.33 12.36 -2.47
CA ASN A 132 1.95 12.59 -2.89
C ASN A 132 0.99 11.62 -2.21
N LEU A 133 1.31 10.32 -2.23
CA LEU A 133 0.45 9.31 -1.64
C LEU A 133 0.29 9.50 -0.13
N LEU A 134 1.37 9.83 0.58
CA LEU A 134 1.34 10.15 2.00
C LEU A 134 0.48 11.39 2.29
N ASP A 135 0.58 12.45 1.48
CA ASP A 135 -0.27 13.63 1.63
C ASP A 135 -1.75 13.30 1.33
N MET A 136 -2.02 12.39 0.40
CA MET A 136 -3.40 11.92 0.16
C MET A 136 -3.95 11.10 1.32
N VAL A 137 -3.10 10.34 2.02
CA VAL A 137 -3.50 9.58 3.22
C VAL A 137 -3.74 10.53 4.41
N LYS A 138 -2.82 11.47 4.61
CA LYS A 138 -2.82 12.43 5.70
C LYS A 138 -2.52 13.82 5.11
N PRO A 139 -3.56 14.55 4.70
CA PRO A 139 -3.38 15.84 4.04
C PRO A 139 -2.77 16.85 5.00
N HIS A 140 -1.59 17.33 4.64
CA HIS A 140 -0.95 18.52 5.21
C HIS A 140 -1.23 19.74 4.33
N SER A 141 -1.66 19.52 3.10
CA SER A 141 -2.08 20.54 2.14
C SER A 141 -3.60 20.60 2.01
N SER A 142 -4.10 21.58 1.25
CA SER A 142 -5.50 21.67 0.85
C SER A 142 -5.89 20.66 -0.25
N LEU A 143 -5.01 19.71 -0.60
CA LEU A 143 -5.35 18.59 -1.49
C LEU A 143 -6.64 17.92 -0.98
N PHE A 144 -7.54 17.60 -1.91
CA PHE A 144 -8.90 17.08 -1.65
C PHE A 144 -9.82 18.01 -0.82
N GLY A 145 -9.54 19.31 -0.76
CA GLY A 145 -10.29 20.24 0.09
C GLY A 145 -10.07 19.96 1.58
N GLY A 146 -8.88 19.47 1.95
CA GLY A 146 -8.50 19.11 3.32
C GLY A 146 -9.00 17.74 3.79
N LYS A 147 -9.58 16.92 2.89
CA LYS A 147 -10.06 15.57 3.19
C LYS A 147 -9.05 14.51 2.78
N SER A 148 -8.89 13.46 3.55
CA SER A 148 -8.09 12.30 3.13
C SER A 148 -8.76 11.51 2.00
N LEU A 149 -7.94 10.78 1.23
CA LEU A 149 -8.39 9.76 0.26
C LEU A 149 -9.44 8.82 0.88
N PHE A 150 -9.23 8.43 2.15
CA PHE A 150 -10.12 7.51 2.86
C PHE A 150 -11.45 8.15 3.26
N GLU A 151 -11.49 9.45 3.55
CA GLU A 151 -12.75 10.17 3.76
C GLU A 151 -13.57 10.28 2.48
N ILE A 152 -12.92 10.56 1.36
CA ILE A 152 -13.59 10.59 0.05
C ILE A 152 -14.09 9.19 -0.32
N TYR A 153 -13.25 8.17 -0.14
CA TYR A 153 -13.61 6.79 -0.41
C TYR A 153 -14.80 6.34 0.46
N ARG A 154 -14.81 6.65 1.76
CA ARG A 154 -15.94 6.39 2.66
C ARG A 154 -17.21 7.12 2.25
N GLN A 155 -17.13 8.40 1.90
CA GLN A 155 -18.30 9.19 1.48
C GLN A 155 -18.99 8.57 0.26
N ARG A 156 -18.26 7.86 -0.59
CA ARG A 156 -18.84 7.21 -1.78
C ARG A 156 -19.39 5.83 -1.51
N LEU A 157 -18.74 5.06 -0.64
CA LEU A 157 -19.32 3.82 -0.15
C LEU A 157 -20.72 4.08 0.44
N ASN A 158 -20.82 5.08 1.32
CA ASN A 158 -22.11 5.48 1.93
C ASN A 158 -23.18 5.93 0.91
N LYS A 159 -22.78 6.44 -0.26
CA LYS A 159 -23.72 6.87 -1.34
C LYS A 159 -24.20 5.70 -2.20
N ASN A 160 -23.39 4.66 -2.35
CA ASN A 160 -23.65 3.54 -3.26
C ASN A 160 -24.22 2.31 -2.54
N THR A 161 -24.07 2.20 -1.23
CA THR A 161 -24.47 1.03 -0.46
C THR A 161 -25.13 1.43 0.85
N GLY A 162 -26.40 1.04 1.05
CA GLY A 162 -27.09 1.17 2.34
C GLY A 162 -26.68 0.11 3.37
N ALA A 163 -25.52 -0.56 3.19
CA ALA A 163 -25.10 -1.71 3.98
C ALA A 163 -23.70 -1.48 4.59
N LEU A 164 -23.70 -0.90 5.79
CA LEU A 164 -22.54 -0.45 6.55
C LEU A 164 -21.41 -1.50 6.67
N GLU A 165 -21.76 -2.79 6.76
CA GLU A 165 -20.79 -3.89 6.86
C GLU A 165 -19.98 -4.13 5.56
N LYS A 166 -20.62 -4.01 4.39
CA LYS A 166 -19.91 -4.13 3.10
C LYS A 166 -18.95 -2.97 2.91
N ASP A 167 -19.33 -1.79 3.37
CA ASP A 167 -18.51 -0.59 3.32
C ASP A 167 -17.27 -0.75 4.21
N MET A 168 -17.43 -1.32 5.42
CA MET A 168 -16.31 -1.61 6.31
C MET A 168 -15.29 -2.57 5.70
N VAL A 169 -15.75 -3.64 5.04
CA VAL A 169 -14.85 -4.58 4.35
C VAL A 169 -14.08 -3.85 3.25
N LYS A 170 -14.77 -3.07 2.41
CA LYS A 170 -14.14 -2.30 1.33
C LYS A 170 -13.15 -1.25 1.86
N MET A 171 -13.44 -0.60 2.98
CA MET A 171 -12.51 0.31 3.67
C MET A 171 -11.24 -0.42 4.10
N ARG A 172 -11.36 -1.58 4.75
CA ARG A 172 -10.21 -2.37 5.21
C ARG A 172 -9.33 -2.85 4.06
N LEU A 173 -9.95 -3.32 2.97
CA LEU A 173 -9.22 -3.72 1.77
C LEU A 173 -8.46 -2.54 1.15
N LYS A 174 -9.09 -1.35 1.06
CA LYS A 174 -8.43 -0.15 0.54
C LYS A 174 -7.27 0.30 1.43
N VAL A 175 -7.45 0.24 2.75
CA VAL A 175 -6.39 0.53 3.72
C VAL A 175 -5.20 -0.42 3.54
N ALA A 176 -5.46 -1.72 3.41
CA ALA A 176 -4.41 -2.71 3.16
C ALA A 176 -3.68 -2.45 1.84
N GLN A 177 -4.41 -2.12 0.78
CA GLN A 177 -3.84 -1.83 -0.54
C GLN A 177 -2.89 -0.63 -0.47
N VAL A 178 -3.37 0.51 0.05
CA VAL A 178 -2.58 1.75 0.11
C VAL A 178 -1.38 1.60 1.05
N TYR A 179 -1.54 0.93 2.19
CA TYR A 179 -0.42 0.63 3.09
C TYR A 179 0.64 -0.21 2.40
N GLY A 180 0.23 -1.26 1.70
CA GLY A 180 1.11 -2.13 0.93
C GLY A 180 1.87 -1.37 -0.15
N LEU A 181 1.17 -0.51 -0.90
CA LEU A 181 1.78 0.32 -1.95
C LEU A 181 2.87 1.26 -1.38
N ILE A 182 2.59 1.94 -0.26
CA ILE A 182 3.60 2.78 0.41
C ILE A 182 4.81 1.94 0.85
N GLY A 183 4.56 0.77 1.46
CA GLY A 183 5.63 -0.15 1.87
C GLY A 183 6.48 -0.66 0.70
N SER A 184 5.83 -0.96 -0.43
CA SER A 184 6.52 -1.36 -1.66
C SER A 184 7.37 -0.24 -2.24
N GLY A 185 6.92 1.02 -2.17
CA GLY A 185 7.71 2.15 -2.64
C GLY A 185 9.02 2.34 -1.84
N TYR A 186 8.96 2.20 -0.51
CA TYR A 186 10.18 2.22 0.31
C TYR A 186 11.10 1.01 0.04
N SER A 187 10.51 -0.17 -0.18
CA SER A 187 11.25 -1.37 -0.55
C SER A 187 11.95 -1.23 -1.91
N ALA A 188 11.28 -0.60 -2.88
CA ALA A 188 11.84 -0.30 -4.19
C ALA A 188 12.97 0.72 -4.08
N TRP A 189 12.80 1.76 -3.26
CA TRP A 189 13.84 2.75 -3.01
C TRP A 189 15.10 2.11 -2.42
N ALA A 190 14.97 1.30 -1.36
CA ALA A 190 16.09 0.57 -0.76
C ALA A 190 16.78 -0.38 -1.76
N THR A 191 16.00 -1.09 -2.58
CA THR A 191 16.52 -1.98 -3.61
C THR A 191 17.26 -1.23 -4.71
N ALA A 192 16.71 -0.10 -5.18
CA ALA A 192 17.36 0.74 -6.18
C ALA A 192 18.69 1.31 -5.68
N LEU A 193 18.74 1.80 -4.43
CA LEU A 193 20.00 2.23 -3.81
C LEU A 193 21.04 1.11 -3.80
N ARG A 194 20.63 -0.12 -3.46
CA ARG A 194 21.52 -1.28 -3.50
C ARG A 194 22.05 -1.57 -4.90
N ILE A 195 21.20 -1.54 -5.92
CA ILE A 195 21.58 -1.73 -7.33
C ILE A 195 22.56 -0.65 -7.80
N LYS A 196 22.42 0.59 -7.32
CA LYS A 196 23.34 1.69 -7.62
C LYS A 196 24.62 1.69 -6.77
N GLY A 197 24.85 0.71 -5.91
CA GLY A 197 26.02 0.69 -5.03
C GLY A 197 26.00 1.75 -3.93
N ARG A 198 24.81 2.22 -3.54
CA ARG A 198 24.57 3.26 -2.52
C ARG A 198 24.06 2.66 -1.21
N GLN A 199 24.62 1.53 -0.79
CA GLN A 199 24.15 0.78 0.39
C GLN A 199 24.21 1.61 1.69
N ALA A 200 25.14 2.57 1.78
CA ALA A 200 25.25 3.47 2.92
C ALA A 200 23.99 4.35 3.14
N ASP A 201 23.19 4.60 2.09
CA ASP A 201 21.97 5.40 2.16
C ASP A 201 20.75 4.57 2.60
N ILE A 202 20.82 3.24 2.53
CA ILE A 202 19.70 2.33 2.81
C ILE A 202 19.15 2.51 4.24
N PRO A 203 19.97 2.61 5.31
CA PRO A 203 19.45 2.78 6.67
C PRO A 203 18.64 4.06 6.87
N ALA A 204 18.95 5.14 6.14
CA ALA A 204 18.17 6.37 6.21
C ALA A 204 16.77 6.17 5.60
N VAL A 205 16.71 5.55 4.41
CA VAL A 205 15.44 5.22 3.73
C VAL A 205 14.61 4.22 4.53
N VAL A 206 15.23 3.21 5.13
CA VAL A 206 14.53 2.21 5.95
C VAL A 206 13.92 2.87 7.19
N ARG A 207 14.67 3.71 7.88
CA ARG A 207 14.18 4.46 9.05
C ARG A 207 13.05 5.41 8.70
N GLU A 208 13.18 6.14 7.61
CA GLU A 208 12.12 7.01 7.10
C GLU A 208 10.86 6.19 6.80
N GLY A 209 11.01 5.11 6.03
CA GLY A 209 9.90 4.23 5.67
C GLY A 209 9.19 3.65 6.89
N LYS A 210 9.94 3.13 7.87
CA LYS A 210 9.38 2.65 9.14
C LYS A 210 8.60 3.72 9.88
N ALA A 211 9.14 4.93 9.99
CA ALA A 211 8.48 6.05 10.66
C ALA A 211 7.17 6.44 9.94
N LYS A 212 7.20 6.59 8.60
CA LYS A 212 6.02 6.95 7.80
C LYS A 212 4.96 5.84 7.80
N LEU A 213 5.36 4.59 7.67
CA LEU A 213 4.45 3.44 7.74
C LEU A 213 3.77 3.35 9.11
N ASN A 214 4.48 3.65 10.20
CA ASN A 214 3.87 3.70 11.53
C ASN A 214 2.84 4.84 11.64
N ASP A 215 3.14 6.04 11.14
CA ASP A 215 2.19 7.17 11.12
C ASP A 215 0.94 6.85 10.26
N VAL A 216 1.14 6.23 9.09
CA VAL A 216 0.04 5.74 8.24
C VAL A 216 -0.77 4.69 8.99
N LYS A 217 -0.14 3.68 9.61
CA LYS A 217 -0.83 2.64 10.38
C LYS A 217 -1.74 3.26 11.44
N GLN A 218 -1.23 4.20 12.24
CA GLN A 218 -1.99 4.91 13.27
C GLN A 218 -3.15 5.71 12.66
N SER A 219 -2.88 6.47 11.60
CA SER A 219 -3.88 7.29 10.91
C SER A 219 -5.02 6.46 10.31
N LEU A 220 -4.73 5.23 9.89
CA LEU A 220 -5.70 4.33 9.27
C LEU A 220 -6.46 3.43 10.26
N GLN A 221 -6.04 3.36 11.53
CA GLN A 221 -6.73 2.56 12.56
C GLN A 221 -8.23 2.90 12.67
N LYS A 222 -8.61 4.17 12.49
CA LYS A 222 -10.02 4.59 12.52
C LYS A 222 -10.90 3.90 11.46
N TYR A 223 -10.32 3.47 10.34
CA TYR A 223 -11.03 2.75 9.27
C TYR A 223 -10.97 1.23 9.42
N VAL A 224 -10.09 0.73 10.29
CA VAL A 224 -9.92 -0.71 10.56
C VAL A 224 -10.73 -1.12 11.80
N ASN A 225 -10.85 -0.26 12.82
CA ASN A 225 -11.35 -0.60 14.17
C ASN A 225 -12.85 -0.32 14.41
N TYR A 226 -13.63 0.03 13.39
CA TYR A 226 -15.02 0.53 13.56
C TYR A 226 -16.01 -0.46 14.22
N GLY A 227 -15.63 -1.71 14.50
CA GLY A 227 -16.48 -2.70 15.18
C GLY A 227 -16.45 -2.68 16.72
N ASN A 228 -15.61 -1.85 17.35
CA ASN A 228 -15.52 -1.77 18.83
C ASN A 228 -16.22 -0.56 19.45
N ARG A 229 -16.71 0.41 18.65
CA ARG A 229 -17.33 1.63 19.19
C ARG A 229 -18.83 1.52 19.42
N ASP A 230 -19.51 0.55 18.80
CA ASP A 230 -20.97 0.40 18.93
C ASP A 230 -21.39 -0.70 19.93
N ARG A 231 -20.49 -1.10 20.85
CA ARG A 231 -20.80 -2.04 21.96
C ARG A 231 -20.91 -1.38 23.34
N THR A 232 -20.88 -0.05 23.39
CA THR A 232 -21.09 0.73 24.60
C THR A 232 -22.07 1.84 24.28
N ASN A 233 -23.35 1.49 24.28
CA ASN A 233 -24.49 2.29 24.78
C ASN A 233 -25.70 1.37 24.91
#